data_AF-A0A0G1UZ41-F1
#
_entry.id   AF-A0A0G1UZ41-F1
#
_cell.length_a   1.000
_cell.length_b   1.000
_cell.length_c   1.000
_cell.angle_alpha   90.00
_cell.angle_beta   90.00
_cell.angle_gamma   90.00
#
_symmetry.space_group_name_H-M   'P 1'
#
loop_
_entity.id
_entity.type
_entity.pdbx_description
1 polymer ?
#
loop_
_entity_poly.entity_id
_entity_poly.type
_entity_poly.pdbx_seq_one_letter_code
_entity_poly.pdbx_strand_id
1 'polypeptide(L)'
;MGSVKDVCLGLRFGKEIEMLSQVWDKPGRRVLVIGGVKVGDKQRLAEVMRGKFAAVLKGGLLPGVELRPDGLDLADGVIENYVKVIGEAEVIVAAGVMGKYEDPNAEKGTRMILEAIAASPAYKVAGGGDIEMAISQYGLTGKFDWISGGGGAMLEYLATGTLPGIEAMYT
;
A
#
# COMPACT_ATOMS: atom_id res chain seq x y z
N MET A 1 12.13 22.72 -35.85
CA MET A 1 10.83 22.48 -35.20
C MET A 1 10.79 21.00 -34.83
N GLY A 2 10.90 20.67 -33.53
CA GLY A 2 10.80 19.27 -33.09
C GLY A 2 9.38 18.76 -33.29
N SER A 3 9.22 17.57 -33.85
CA SER A 3 7.93 16.90 -33.95
C SER A 3 7.34 16.74 -32.56
N VAL A 4 6.17 17.32 -32.32
CA VAL A 4 5.36 16.99 -31.13
C VAL A 4 5.12 15.49 -31.20
N LYS A 5 5.52 14.75 -30.16
CA LYS A 5 5.20 13.34 -30.05
C LYS A 5 3.81 13.26 -29.43
N ASP A 6 2.86 12.65 -30.13
CA ASP A 6 1.58 12.33 -29.54
C ASP A 6 1.79 11.27 -28.44
N VAL A 7 1.49 11.64 -27.20
CA VAL A 7 1.52 10.74 -26.05
C VAL A 7 0.09 10.33 -25.72
N CYS A 8 -0.19 9.03 -25.80
CA CYS A 8 -1.51 8.47 -25.51
C CYS A 8 -1.50 7.75 -24.15
N LEU A 9 -2.53 7.99 -23.34
CA LEU A 9 -2.76 7.26 -22.09
C LEU A 9 -3.71 6.08 -22.30
N GLY A 10 -3.32 4.91 -21.79
CA GLY A 10 -4.24 3.79 -21.66
C GLY A 10 -5.34 4.10 -20.64
N LEU A 11 -6.57 3.64 -20.91
CA LEU A 11 -7.73 3.87 -20.02
C LEU A 11 -7.49 3.45 -18.57
N ARG A 12 -6.77 2.33 -18.36
CA ARG A 12 -6.42 1.82 -17.03
C ARG A 12 -5.49 2.78 -16.29
N PHE A 13 -4.56 3.41 -16.99
CA PHE A 13 -3.63 4.38 -16.39
C PHE A 13 -4.38 5.63 -15.93
N GLY A 14 -5.26 6.19 -16.77
CA GLY A 14 -6.10 7.31 -16.38
C GLY A 14 -6.94 7.00 -15.14
N LYS A 15 -7.55 5.81 -15.10
CA LYS A 15 -8.30 5.35 -13.92
C LYS A 15 -7.42 5.16 -12.68
N GLU A 16 -6.19 4.67 -12.86
CA GLU A 16 -5.24 4.52 -11.76
C GLU A 16 -4.91 5.86 -11.11
N ILE A 17 -4.60 6.89 -11.91
CA ILE A 17 -4.34 8.24 -11.41
C ILE A 17 -5.56 8.82 -10.68
N GLU A 18 -6.75 8.67 -11.26
CA GLU A 18 -8.01 9.09 -10.63
C GLU A 18 -8.20 8.45 -9.25
N MET A 19 -8.07 7.12 -9.16
CA MET A 19 -8.28 6.37 -7.91
C MET A 19 -7.18 6.64 -6.88
N LEU A 20 -5.92 6.81 -7.30
CA LEU A 20 -4.85 7.15 -6.36
C LEU A 20 -4.98 8.58 -5.82
N SER A 21 -5.49 9.52 -6.62
CA SER A 21 -5.71 10.91 -6.18
C SER A 21 -6.72 11.01 -5.04
N GLN A 22 -7.71 10.11 -4.99
CA GLN A 22 -8.71 10.05 -3.92
C GLN A 22 -8.11 9.82 -2.52
N VAL A 23 -6.89 9.28 -2.42
CA VAL A 23 -6.16 9.16 -1.14
C VAL A 23 -5.98 10.53 -0.49
N TRP A 24 -5.76 11.58 -1.30
CA TRP A 24 -5.56 12.94 -0.83
C TRP A 24 -6.86 13.74 -0.77
N ASP A 25 -7.78 13.53 -1.70
CA ASP A 25 -9.04 14.30 -1.77
C ASP A 25 -10.02 13.95 -0.65
N LYS A 26 -10.03 12.68 -0.19
CA LYS A 26 -10.94 12.26 0.88
C LYS A 26 -10.47 12.80 2.24
N PRO A 27 -11.37 13.39 3.05
CA PRO A 27 -11.01 13.85 4.38
C PRO A 27 -10.72 12.67 5.32
N GLY A 28 -10.18 12.99 6.50
CA GLY A 28 -10.12 12.04 7.60
C GLY A 28 -8.76 11.43 7.89
N ARG A 29 -8.76 10.49 8.85
CA ARG A 29 -7.56 9.83 9.38
C ARG A 29 -6.99 8.84 8.36
N ARG A 30 -5.79 9.15 7.85
CA ARG A 30 -5.08 8.33 6.85
C ARG A 30 -4.09 7.39 7.53
N VAL A 31 -4.14 6.11 7.18
CA VAL A 31 -3.20 5.09 7.66
C VAL A 31 -2.46 4.47 6.48
N LEU A 32 -1.13 4.42 6.59
CA LEU A 32 -0.28 3.71 5.63
C LEU A 32 0.13 2.38 6.24
N VAL A 33 -0.12 1.30 5.52
CA VAL A 33 0.28 -0.06 5.85
C VAL A 33 1.35 -0.48 4.85
N ILE A 34 2.59 -0.66 5.29
CA ILE A 34 3.74 -0.90 4.41
C ILE A 34 4.54 -2.11 4.88
N GLY A 35 4.84 -3.03 3.96
CA GLY A 35 5.56 -4.26 4.28
C GLY A 35 6.47 -4.76 3.17
N GLY A 36 6.97 -5.99 3.32
CA GLY A 36 7.86 -6.67 2.39
C GLY A 36 9.33 -6.70 2.81
N VAL A 37 10.17 -7.24 1.92
CA VAL A 37 11.58 -7.59 2.21
C VAL A 37 12.61 -6.58 1.67
N LYS A 38 12.21 -5.72 0.72
CA LYS A 38 13.10 -4.73 0.09
C LYS A 38 13.03 -3.41 0.85
N VAL A 39 14.06 -3.13 1.64
CA VAL A 39 14.13 -1.98 2.55
C VAL A 39 14.40 -0.66 1.84
N GLY A 40 15.18 -0.66 0.75
CA GLY A 40 15.74 0.55 0.11
C GLY A 40 14.71 1.65 -0.22
N ASP A 41 13.93 1.47 -1.28
CA ASP A 41 13.05 2.55 -1.78
C ASP A 41 11.84 2.80 -0.86
N LYS A 42 11.40 1.77 -0.13
CA LYS A 42 10.24 1.84 0.76
C LYS A 42 10.52 2.64 2.02
N GLN A 43 11.74 2.61 2.56
CA GLN A 43 12.09 3.34 3.77
C GLN A 43 12.08 4.86 3.54
N ARG A 44 12.74 5.31 2.46
CA ARG A 44 12.72 6.72 2.05
C ARG A 44 11.29 7.22 1.88
N LEU A 45 10.45 6.40 1.27
CA LEU A 45 9.06 6.77 1.06
C LEU A 45 8.26 6.83 2.36
N ALA A 46 8.46 5.89 3.27
CA ALA A 46 7.83 5.93 4.60
C ALA A 46 8.21 7.22 5.36
N GLU A 47 9.44 7.72 5.21
CA GLU A 47 9.87 8.99 5.79
C GLU A 47 9.16 10.19 5.16
N VAL A 48 9.10 10.25 3.82
CA VAL A 48 8.37 11.31 3.09
C VAL A 48 6.88 11.32 3.44
N MET A 49 6.31 10.15 3.70
CA MET A 49 4.89 9.97 4.00
C MET A 49 4.55 10.20 5.47
N ARG A 50 5.51 10.18 6.40
CA ARG A 50 5.24 10.28 7.86
C ARG A 50 4.50 11.57 8.24
N GLY A 51 4.71 12.66 7.52
CA GLY A 51 3.99 13.93 7.75
C GLY A 51 2.58 14.00 7.16
N LYS A 52 2.21 13.04 6.30
CA LYS A 52 0.94 13.03 5.56
C LYS A 52 -0.05 11.97 6.08
N PHE A 53 0.44 10.98 6.82
CA PHE A 53 -0.36 9.90 7.40
C PHE A 53 -0.39 10.02 8.92
N ALA A 54 -1.55 9.78 9.51
CA ALA A 54 -1.72 9.78 10.96
C ALA A 54 -1.01 8.60 11.64
N ALA A 55 -0.84 7.49 10.91
CA ALA A 55 -0.05 6.35 11.35
C ALA A 55 0.60 5.64 10.15
N VAL A 56 1.78 5.08 10.38
CA VAL A 56 2.51 4.22 9.43
C VAL A 56 2.78 2.88 10.10
N LEU A 57 2.07 1.85 9.67
CA LEU A 57 2.16 0.48 10.18
C LEU A 57 3.14 -0.30 9.31
N LYS A 58 4.24 -0.76 9.90
CA LYS A 58 5.32 -1.45 9.18
C LYS A 58 5.25 -2.96 9.40
N GLY A 59 5.48 -3.74 8.36
CA GLY A 59 5.63 -5.19 8.43
C GLY A 59 6.81 -5.70 7.60
N GLY A 60 6.93 -7.02 7.50
CA GLY A 60 8.05 -7.68 6.83
C GLY A 60 9.39 -7.39 7.51
N LEU A 61 10.45 -7.29 6.71
CA LEU A 61 11.81 -7.06 7.20
C LEU A 61 12.16 -5.56 7.26
N LEU A 62 11.15 -4.69 7.33
CA LEU A 62 11.39 -3.25 7.46
C LEU A 62 11.97 -2.90 8.85
N PRO A 63 12.82 -1.87 8.97
CA PRO A 63 13.41 -1.49 10.25
C PRO A 63 12.37 -1.08 11.30
N GLY A 64 12.55 -1.58 12.52
CA GLY A 64 11.69 -1.29 13.68
C GLY A 64 10.41 -2.12 13.75
N VAL A 65 10.29 -3.16 12.93
CA VAL A 65 9.20 -4.13 13.01
C VAL A 65 9.53 -5.18 14.08
N GLU A 66 8.60 -5.40 15.00
CA GLU A 66 8.68 -6.49 15.96
C GLU A 66 8.05 -7.75 15.36
N LEU A 67 8.90 -8.75 15.12
CA LEU A 67 8.55 -10.03 14.51
C LEU A 67 8.50 -11.13 15.57
N ARG A 68 7.87 -12.24 15.21
CA ARG A 68 7.97 -13.51 15.95
C ARG A 68 9.44 -13.96 16.07
N PRO A 69 9.75 -14.88 17.02
CA PRO A 69 11.10 -15.41 17.20
C PRO A 69 11.70 -16.08 15.95
N ASP A 70 10.86 -16.63 15.07
CA ASP A 70 11.29 -17.21 13.78
C ASP A 70 11.57 -16.17 12.70
N GLY A 71 11.20 -14.90 12.92
CA GLY A 71 11.38 -13.79 11.99
C GLY A 71 10.51 -13.86 10.74
N LEU A 72 9.49 -14.72 10.70
CA LEU A 72 8.71 -14.97 9.46
C LEU A 72 7.42 -14.18 9.37
N ASP A 73 6.90 -13.71 10.51
CA ASP A 73 5.64 -12.96 10.58
C ASP A 73 5.64 -12.00 11.78
N LEU A 74 4.67 -11.07 11.79
CA LEU A 74 4.50 -10.11 12.88
C LEU A 74 4.25 -10.80 14.22
N ALA A 75 4.76 -10.20 15.31
CA ALA A 75 4.38 -10.61 16.65
C ALA A 75 2.88 -10.34 16.91
N ASP A 76 2.22 -11.21 17.67
CA ASP A 76 0.77 -11.16 17.88
C ASP A 76 0.28 -9.82 18.45
N GLY A 77 1.01 -9.25 19.42
CA GLY A 77 0.68 -7.93 19.98
C GLY A 77 0.75 -6.79 18.96
N VAL A 78 1.64 -6.90 17.97
CA VAL A 78 1.74 -5.92 16.87
C VAL A 78 0.53 -6.04 15.95
N ILE A 79 0.12 -7.26 15.60
CA ILE A 79 -1.06 -7.53 14.78
C ILE A 79 -2.30 -6.92 15.44
N GLU A 80 -2.53 -7.21 16.72
CA GLU A 80 -3.67 -6.68 17.48
C GLU A 80 -3.69 -5.15 17.51
N ASN A 81 -2.53 -4.52 17.73
CA ASN A 81 -2.42 -3.07 17.72
C ASN A 81 -2.72 -2.48 16.33
N TYR A 82 -2.19 -3.09 15.27
CA TYR A 82 -2.42 -2.64 13.90
C TYR A 82 -3.88 -2.76 13.49
N VAL A 83 -4.56 -3.86 13.84
CA VAL A 83 -6.00 -4.04 13.59
C VAL A 83 -6.81 -2.91 14.24
N LYS A 84 -6.47 -2.50 15.47
CA LYS A 84 -7.14 -1.36 16.13
C LYS A 84 -6.93 -0.05 15.37
N VAL A 85 -5.69 0.26 15.00
CA VAL A 85 -5.37 1.50 14.24
C VAL A 85 -6.06 1.52 12.88
N ILE A 86 -6.14 0.37 12.20
CA ILE A 86 -6.86 0.24 10.92
C ILE A 86 -8.37 0.49 11.09
N GLY A 87 -8.95 0.05 12.20
CA GLY A 87 -10.37 0.28 12.51
C GLY A 87 -10.76 1.75 12.68
N GLU A 88 -9.80 2.61 12.99
CA GLU A 88 -9.99 4.07 13.12
C GLU A 88 -9.71 4.84 11.82
N ALA A 89 -9.21 4.16 10.78
CA ALA A 89 -8.83 4.81 9.54
C ALA A 89 -10.06 5.15 8.69
N GLU A 90 -10.00 6.29 8.01
CA GLU A 90 -10.99 6.71 7.01
C GLU A 90 -10.43 6.58 5.58
N VAL A 91 -9.10 6.54 5.47
CA VAL A 91 -8.36 6.24 4.23
C VAL A 91 -7.20 5.31 4.56
N ILE A 92 -7.06 4.23 3.79
CA ILE A 92 -6.03 3.21 3.97
C ILE A 92 -5.27 3.03 2.66
N VAL A 93 -3.94 3.10 2.75
CA VAL A 93 -3.02 2.72 1.67
C VAL A 93 -2.24 1.49 2.13
N ALA A 94 -2.29 0.40 1.37
CA ALA A 94 -1.58 -0.84 1.69
C ALA A 94 -0.55 -1.18 0.61
N ALA A 95 0.71 -1.40 1.01
CA ALA A 95 1.79 -1.66 0.08
C ALA A 95 2.75 -2.76 0.60
N GLY A 96 2.51 -3.99 0.17
CA GLY A 96 3.28 -5.17 0.55
C GLY A 96 2.68 -5.93 1.74
N VAL A 97 3.23 -7.12 1.97
CA VAL A 97 2.77 -8.10 2.96
C VAL A 97 3.49 -7.96 4.30
N MET A 98 2.88 -8.46 5.37
CA MET A 98 3.37 -8.30 6.75
C MET A 98 4.33 -9.41 7.18
N GLY A 99 4.20 -10.58 6.57
CA GLY A 99 5.00 -11.77 6.80
C GLY A 99 5.05 -12.64 5.55
N LYS A 100 5.60 -13.85 5.69
CA LYS A 100 5.68 -14.85 4.62
C LYS A 100 4.32 -15.51 4.38
N TYR A 101 3.43 -14.77 3.71
CA TYR A 101 2.02 -15.11 3.50
C TYR A 101 1.79 -16.41 2.72
N GLU A 102 2.80 -16.89 2.01
CA GLU A 102 2.78 -18.16 1.29
C GLU A 102 2.95 -19.38 2.22
N ASP A 103 3.42 -19.18 3.45
CA ASP A 103 3.60 -20.21 4.47
C ASP A 103 2.42 -20.19 5.45
N PRO A 104 1.61 -21.26 5.54
CA PRO A 104 0.48 -21.33 6.48
C PRO A 104 0.84 -21.08 7.95
N ASN A 105 2.10 -21.31 8.34
CA ASN A 105 2.56 -21.06 9.71
C ASN A 105 2.96 -19.58 9.96
N ALA A 106 3.03 -18.77 8.92
CA ALA A 106 3.50 -17.38 8.94
C ALA A 106 2.59 -16.42 8.14
N GLU A 107 1.37 -16.85 7.79
CA GLU A 107 0.41 -16.03 7.04
C GLU A 107 -0.48 -15.13 7.93
N LYS A 108 -0.51 -15.39 9.24
CA LYS A 108 -1.46 -14.78 10.18
C LYS A 108 -1.43 -13.26 10.13
N GLY A 109 -0.25 -12.65 10.22
CA GLY A 109 -0.10 -11.20 10.20
C GLY A 109 -0.61 -10.58 8.91
N THR A 110 -0.19 -11.11 7.75
CA THR A 110 -0.66 -10.59 6.45
C THR A 110 -2.18 -10.74 6.32
N ARG A 111 -2.70 -11.92 6.65
CA ARG A 111 -4.14 -12.23 6.54
C ARG A 111 -4.98 -11.34 7.44
N MET A 112 -4.66 -11.27 8.74
CA MET A 112 -5.43 -10.46 9.70
C MET A 112 -5.42 -8.98 9.35
N ILE A 113 -4.29 -8.45 8.88
CA ILE A 113 -4.20 -7.06 8.45
C ILE A 113 -5.05 -6.82 7.20
N LEU A 114 -4.99 -7.69 6.18
CA LEU A 114 -5.81 -7.54 4.98
C LEU A 114 -7.31 -7.71 5.27
N GLU A 115 -7.69 -8.64 6.14
CA GLU A 115 -9.07 -8.82 6.59
C GLU A 115 -9.58 -7.59 7.35
N ALA A 116 -8.76 -6.99 8.23
CA ALA A 116 -9.11 -5.76 8.93
C ALA A 116 -9.29 -4.57 7.98
N ILE A 117 -8.41 -4.44 6.98
CA ILE A 117 -8.56 -3.42 5.93
C ILE A 117 -9.85 -3.68 5.16
N ALA A 118 -10.08 -4.90 4.70
CA ALA A 118 -11.26 -5.27 3.91
C ALA A 118 -12.59 -5.06 4.66
N ALA A 119 -12.60 -5.22 5.99
CA ALA A 119 -13.76 -4.96 6.84
C ALA A 119 -13.99 -3.46 7.11
N SER A 120 -12.98 -2.61 6.93
CA SER A 120 -13.09 -1.17 7.19
C SER A 120 -13.98 -0.47 6.16
N PRO A 121 -14.84 0.48 6.57
CA PRO A 121 -15.60 1.33 5.65
C PRO A 121 -14.74 2.41 4.97
N ALA A 122 -13.46 2.54 5.35
CA ALA A 122 -12.51 3.47 4.78
C ALA A 122 -12.44 3.39 3.24
N TYR A 123 -11.89 4.43 2.62
CA TYR A 123 -11.38 4.29 1.25
C TYR A 123 -10.08 3.50 1.26
N LYS A 124 -9.99 2.44 0.46
CA LYS A 124 -8.95 1.40 0.54
C LYS A 124 -8.26 1.23 -0.80
N VAL A 125 -6.97 1.56 -0.85
CA VAL A 125 -6.13 1.25 -2.01
C VAL A 125 -4.98 0.33 -1.61
N ALA A 126 -4.67 -0.62 -2.48
CA ALA A 126 -3.53 -1.52 -2.31
C ALA A 126 -2.62 -1.48 -3.54
N GLY A 127 -1.33 -1.81 -3.38
CA GLY A 127 -0.44 -1.91 -4.54
C GLY A 127 0.84 -2.69 -4.27
N GLY A 128 1.23 -3.48 -5.28
CA GLY A 128 2.43 -4.34 -5.28
C GLY A 128 2.09 -5.81 -5.47
N GLY A 129 2.95 -6.54 -6.18
CA GLY A 129 2.66 -7.92 -6.60
C GLY A 129 2.32 -8.87 -5.44
N ASP A 130 3.10 -8.87 -4.36
CA ASP A 130 2.86 -9.78 -3.22
C ASP A 130 1.53 -9.47 -2.51
N ILE A 131 1.17 -8.19 -2.34
CA ILE A 131 -0.08 -7.83 -1.68
C ILE A 131 -1.29 -8.09 -2.60
N GLU A 132 -1.15 -7.89 -3.92
CA GLU A 132 -2.18 -8.26 -4.89
C GLU A 132 -2.44 -9.78 -4.87
N MET A 133 -1.38 -10.58 -4.85
CA MET A 133 -1.47 -12.04 -4.73
C MET A 133 -2.12 -12.46 -3.41
N ALA A 134 -1.71 -11.89 -2.28
CA ALA A 134 -2.29 -12.17 -0.97
C ALA A 134 -3.78 -11.79 -0.90
N ILE A 135 -4.16 -10.61 -1.40
CA ILE A 135 -5.57 -10.16 -1.48
C ILE A 135 -6.41 -11.15 -2.29
N SER A 136 -5.88 -11.61 -3.42
CA SER A 136 -6.56 -12.60 -4.27
C SER A 136 -6.70 -13.96 -3.56
N GLN A 137 -5.62 -14.46 -2.96
CA GLN A 137 -5.59 -15.72 -2.22
C GLN A 137 -6.61 -15.76 -1.08
N TYR A 138 -6.81 -14.64 -0.38
CA TYR A 138 -7.77 -14.53 0.72
C TYR A 138 -9.19 -14.15 0.26
N GLY A 139 -9.44 -14.01 -1.04
CA GLY A 139 -10.77 -13.70 -1.57
C GLY A 139 -11.23 -12.28 -1.29
N LEU A 140 -10.30 -11.34 -1.14
CA LEU A 140 -10.57 -9.97 -0.70
C LEU A 140 -10.59 -8.94 -1.85
N THR A 141 -10.38 -9.35 -3.11
CA THR A 141 -10.27 -8.44 -4.27
C THR A 141 -11.42 -7.45 -4.37
N GLY A 142 -12.67 -7.90 -4.18
CA GLY A 142 -13.87 -7.05 -4.23
C GLY A 142 -14.09 -6.17 -2.99
N LYS A 143 -13.15 -6.14 -2.05
CA LYS A 143 -13.20 -5.36 -0.81
C LYS A 143 -12.29 -4.14 -0.84
N PHE A 144 -11.52 -3.92 -1.90
CA PHE A 144 -10.68 -2.74 -2.08
C PHE A 144 -11.30 -1.84 -3.15
N ASP A 145 -11.20 -0.53 -2.95
CA ASP A 145 -11.65 0.44 -3.94
C ASP A 145 -10.72 0.44 -5.17
N TRP A 146 -9.42 0.22 -4.96
CA TRP A 146 -8.45 0.07 -6.04
C TRP A 146 -7.28 -0.84 -5.67
N ILE A 147 -6.86 -1.66 -6.64
CA ILE A 147 -5.62 -2.45 -6.56
C ILE A 147 -4.72 -1.98 -7.71
N SER A 148 -3.67 -1.26 -7.35
CA SER A 148 -2.68 -0.69 -8.25
C SER A 148 -1.69 -1.76 -8.71
N GLY A 149 -1.44 -1.81 -10.01
CA GLY A 149 -0.34 -2.58 -10.60
C GLY A 149 1.03 -1.89 -10.47
N GLY A 150 1.05 -0.63 -10.03
CA GLY A 150 2.25 0.20 -9.98
C GLY A 150 3.18 -0.06 -8.80
N GLY A 151 2.72 -0.72 -7.73
CA GLY A 151 3.55 -1.09 -6.57
C GLY A 151 4.39 0.07 -6.01
N GLY A 152 5.70 0.09 -6.31
CA GLY A 152 6.60 1.19 -5.94
C GLY A 152 6.25 2.52 -6.63
N ALA A 153 5.83 2.50 -7.89
CA ALA A 153 5.40 3.69 -8.62
C ALA A 153 4.11 4.30 -8.05
N MET A 154 3.21 3.47 -7.51
CA MET A 154 2.03 3.96 -6.78
C MET A 154 2.45 4.79 -5.57
N LEU A 155 3.37 4.22 -4.79
CA LEU A 155 3.91 4.83 -3.60
C LEU A 155 4.64 6.15 -3.92
N GLU A 156 5.47 6.16 -4.96
CA GLU A 156 6.16 7.35 -5.46
C GLU A 156 5.17 8.43 -5.92
N TYR A 157 4.17 8.06 -6.74
CA TYR A 157 3.12 8.96 -7.18
C TYR A 157 2.37 9.59 -6.00
N LEU A 158 1.99 8.81 -4.98
CA LEU A 158 1.34 9.35 -3.80
C LEU A 158 2.27 10.31 -3.03
N ALA A 159 3.58 10.08 -3.03
CA ALA A 159 4.54 10.92 -2.32
C ALA A 159 4.76 12.27 -3.01
N THR A 160 4.94 12.25 -4.33
CA THR A 160 5.37 13.40 -5.15
C THR A 160 4.24 14.09 -5.91
N GLY A 161 3.12 13.40 -6.14
CA GLY A 161 2.01 13.85 -6.99
C GLY A 161 2.22 13.63 -8.49
N THR A 162 3.38 13.11 -8.92
CA THR A 162 3.72 12.90 -10.34
C THR A 162 4.72 11.76 -10.50
N LEU A 163 4.97 11.35 -11.74
CA LEU A 163 5.99 10.36 -12.11
C LEU A 163 6.70 10.83 -13.39
N PRO A 164 7.94 10.40 -13.65
CA PRO A 164 8.62 10.74 -14.91
C PRO A 164 7.79 10.40 -16.16
N GLY A 165 7.03 9.30 -16.13
CA GLY A 165 6.12 8.93 -17.22
C GLY A 165 4.91 9.83 -17.37
N ILE A 166 4.46 10.49 -16.29
CA ILE A 166 3.40 11.51 -16.32
C ILE A 166 3.96 12.84 -16.83
N GLU A 167 5.13 13.23 -16.36
CA GLU A 167 5.79 14.47 -16.77
C GLU A 167 6.09 14.48 -18.27
N ALA A 168 6.50 13.34 -18.81
CA ALA A 168 6.77 13.18 -20.25
C ALA A 168 5.54 13.40 -21.15
N MET A 169 4.33 13.46 -20.59
CA MET A 169 3.13 13.83 -21.35
C MET A 169 3.02 15.34 -21.63
N TYR A 170 3.73 16.15 -20.84
CA TYR A 170 3.66 17.62 -20.90
C TYR A 170 4.89 18.25 -21.58
N THR A 171 5.85 17.44 -22.05
CA THR A 171 7.13 17.87 -22.65
C THR A 171 7.25 17.45 -24.10
#